data_AF-A7N7P8-F1
#
_entry.id   AF-A7N7P8-F1
#
_cell.length_a   1.000
_cell.length_b   1.000
_cell.length_c   1.000
_cell.angle_alpha   90.00
_cell.angle_beta   90.00
_cell.angle_gamma   90.00
#
_symmetry.space_group_name_H-M   'P 1'
#
loop_
_entity.id
_entity.type
_entity.pdbx_description
1 polymer ?
#
loop_
_entity_poly.entity_id
_entity_poly.type
_entity_poly.pdbx_seq_one_letter_code
_entity_poly.pdbx_strand_id
1 'polypeptide(L)'
;MYIWKTSKLSEELKDNKVPDSDWIKYALIFLIFYTVTPYLMFLAPYVSNEVMITEAIGILVVSILGVIVTYRTNNRDGKTYILRSIALSIPLSFRFVALSVLVGMAIVSFDFGAQHYFIVELLSTFSVIALQALYFWRLNVHLKYINS
;
A
#
# COMPACT_ATOMS: atom_id res chain seq x y z
N MET A 1 -21.16 4.40 7.20
CA MET A 1 -20.43 3.68 6.13
C MET A 1 -21.31 2.59 5.53
N TYR A 2 -21.48 2.59 4.22
CA TYR A 2 -22.15 1.54 3.45
C TYR A 2 -21.14 0.73 2.65
N ILE A 3 -21.09 -0.59 2.87
CA ILE A 3 -20.23 -1.51 2.13
C ILE A 3 -20.97 -2.14 0.95
N TRP A 4 -22.26 -2.47 1.13
CA TRP A 4 -23.06 -3.20 0.14
C TRP A 4 -24.14 -2.33 -0.55
N LYS A 5 -24.52 -1.20 0.06
CA LYS A 5 -25.59 -0.30 -0.44
C LYS A 5 -25.00 0.81 -1.33
N THR A 6 -24.52 0.45 -2.51
CA THR A 6 -23.85 1.39 -3.44
C THR A 6 -24.74 2.56 -3.85
N SER A 7 -26.03 2.34 -4.12
CA SER A 7 -26.97 3.42 -4.47
C SER A 7 -27.09 4.49 -3.38
N LYS A 8 -27.17 4.06 -2.11
CA LYS A 8 -27.27 4.97 -0.96
C LYS A 8 -25.96 5.75 -0.75
N LEU A 9 -24.82 5.08 -0.94
CA LEU A 9 -23.53 5.76 -0.91
C LEU A 9 -23.42 6.81 -2.02
N SER A 10 -23.85 6.50 -3.24
CA SER A 10 -23.86 7.46 -4.36
C SER A 10 -24.72 8.68 -4.08
N GLU A 11 -25.89 8.49 -3.46
CA GLU A 11 -26.78 9.58 -3.04
C GLU A 11 -26.10 10.48 -1.99
N GLU A 12 -25.51 9.89 -0.94
CA GLU A 12 -24.81 10.67 0.09
C GLU A 12 -23.54 11.35 -0.44
N LEU A 13 -22.83 10.75 -1.39
CA LEU A 13 -21.69 11.38 -2.05
C LEU A 13 -22.12 12.59 -2.89
N LYS A 14 -23.20 12.45 -3.67
CA LYS A 14 -23.78 13.55 -4.46
C LYS A 14 -24.14 14.74 -3.58
N ASP A 15 -24.70 14.47 -2.41
CA ASP A 15 -25.14 15.49 -1.46
C ASP A 15 -24.04 15.96 -0.50
N ASN A 16 -22.79 15.48 -0.61
CA ASN A 16 -21.68 15.72 0.32
C ASN A 16 -22.02 15.38 1.79
N LYS A 17 -22.81 14.34 2.03
CA LYS A 17 -23.27 13.88 3.36
C LYS A 17 -22.42 12.77 3.96
N VAL A 18 -21.41 12.26 3.25
CA VAL A 18 -20.51 11.23 3.79
C VAL A 18 -19.66 11.81 4.92
N PRO A 19 -19.71 11.24 6.15
CA PRO A 19 -18.90 11.73 7.27
C PRO A 19 -17.41 11.66 6.98
N ASP A 20 -16.64 12.66 7.44
CA ASP A 20 -15.18 12.69 7.25
C ASP A 20 -14.48 11.44 7.77
N SER A 21 -14.95 10.89 8.90
CA SER A 21 -14.41 9.66 9.51
C SER A 21 -14.69 8.39 8.71
N ASP A 22 -15.59 8.42 7.73
CA ASP A 22 -15.88 7.25 6.88
C ASP A 22 -14.92 7.14 5.70
N TRP A 23 -14.32 8.25 5.23
CA TRP A 23 -13.33 8.22 4.13
C TRP A 23 -12.12 7.33 4.42
N ILE A 24 -11.59 7.38 5.66
CA ILE A 24 -10.46 6.54 6.06
C ILE A 24 -10.85 5.06 6.13
N LYS A 25 -12.09 4.75 6.54
CA LYS A 25 -12.59 3.37 6.60
C LYS A 25 -12.75 2.79 5.20
N TYR A 26 -13.31 3.57 4.27
CA TYR A 26 -13.37 3.20 2.86
C TYR A 26 -11.97 2.94 2.27
N ALA A 27 -11.01 3.81 2.56
CA ALA A 27 -9.64 3.64 2.09
C ALA A 27 -8.95 2.39 2.67
N LEU A 28 -9.13 2.11 3.95
CA LEU A 28 -8.58 0.90 4.59
C LEU A 28 -9.21 -0.37 4.02
N ILE A 29 -10.52 -0.39 3.81
CA ILE A 29 -11.20 -1.54 3.19
C ILE A 29 -10.69 -1.74 1.76
N PHE A 30 -10.65 -0.66 0.96
CA PHE A 30 -10.12 -0.71 -0.40
C PHE A 30 -8.68 -1.24 -0.43
N LEU A 31 -7.82 -0.74 0.46
CA LEU A 31 -6.43 -1.18 0.59
C LEU A 31 -6.34 -2.68 0.93
N ILE A 32 -7.15 -3.19 1.85
CA ILE A 32 -7.17 -4.62 2.21
C ILE A 32 -7.51 -5.45 0.97
N PHE A 33 -8.58 -5.11 0.25
CA PHE A 33 -8.97 -5.84 -0.96
C PHE A 33 -7.89 -5.77 -2.03
N TYR A 34 -7.38 -4.57 -2.32
CA TYR A 34 -6.33 -4.37 -3.32
C TYR A 34 -5.05 -5.15 -3.00
N THR A 35 -4.70 -5.27 -1.72
CA THR A 35 -3.53 -6.02 -1.26
C THR A 35 -3.75 -7.53 -1.36
N VAL A 36 -4.92 -8.03 -0.96
CA VAL A 36 -5.18 -9.47 -0.84
C VAL A 36 -5.52 -10.12 -2.18
N THR A 37 -6.23 -9.42 -3.07
CA THR A 37 -6.70 -10.00 -4.34
C THR A 37 -5.59 -10.60 -5.23
N PRO A 38 -4.41 -9.98 -5.40
CA PRO A 38 -3.33 -10.57 -6.20
C PRO A 38 -2.85 -11.93 -5.69
N TYR A 39 -2.83 -12.13 -4.36
CA TYR A 39 -2.45 -13.40 -3.74
C TYR A 39 -3.52 -14.47 -3.92
N LEU A 40 -4.81 -14.09 -3.88
CA LEU A 40 -5.91 -15.02 -4.15
C LEU A 40 -5.94 -15.48 -5.61
N MET A 41 -5.47 -14.64 -6.52
CA MET A 41 -5.39 -14.92 -7.96
C MET A 41 -4.07 -15.60 -8.36
N PHE A 42 -3.17 -15.87 -7.42
CA PHE A 42 -1.83 -16.43 -7.68
C PHE A 42 -1.07 -15.70 -8.80
N LEU A 43 -1.18 -14.37 -8.85
CA LEU A 43 -0.52 -13.58 -9.90
C LEU A 43 1.02 -13.57 -9.79
N ALA A 44 1.59 -14.17 -8.75
CA ALA A 44 3.02 -14.26 -8.50
C ALA A 44 3.46 -15.73 -8.37
N PRO A 45 4.52 -16.16 -9.07
CA PRO A 45 5.05 -17.52 -8.97
C PRO A 45 5.87 -17.66 -7.69
N TYR A 46 5.25 -18.17 -6.63
CA TYR A 46 5.92 -18.56 -5.40
C TYR A 46 6.18 -20.07 -5.38
N VAL A 47 7.41 -20.45 -5.04
CA VAL A 47 7.81 -21.83 -4.71
C VAL A 47 7.42 -22.15 -3.28
N SER A 48 7.58 -21.21 -2.33
CA SER A 48 7.14 -21.38 -0.93
C SER A 48 5.85 -20.62 -0.62
N ASN A 49 4.81 -21.36 -0.20
CA ASN A 49 3.57 -20.79 0.30
C ASN A 49 3.79 -19.97 1.58
N GLU A 50 4.74 -20.36 2.42
CA GLU A 50 5.09 -19.65 3.65
C GLU A 50 5.67 -18.26 3.34
N VAL A 51 6.52 -18.15 2.31
CA VAL A 51 7.06 -16.86 1.88
C VAL A 51 5.97 -15.98 1.29
N MET A 52 5.10 -16.54 0.45
CA MET A 52 3.94 -15.83 -0.09
C MET A 52 3.03 -15.27 1.02
N ILE A 53 2.68 -16.09 2.01
CA ILE A 53 1.84 -15.67 3.14
C ILE A 53 2.55 -14.59 3.98
N THR A 54 3.86 -14.73 4.17
CA THR A 54 4.68 -13.74 4.88
C THR A 54 4.66 -12.40 4.17
N GLU A 55 4.81 -12.38 2.84
CA GLU A 55 4.72 -11.17 2.04
C GLU A 55 3.33 -10.52 2.17
N ALA A 56 2.27 -11.30 1.97
CA ALA A 56 0.90 -10.81 2.03
C ALA A 56 0.58 -10.16 3.40
N ILE A 57 0.93 -10.83 4.49
CA ILE A 57 0.74 -10.31 5.85
C ILE A 57 1.61 -9.08 6.08
N GLY A 58 2.88 -9.12 5.65
CA GLY A 58 3.83 -8.03 5.81
C GLY A 58 3.36 -6.74 5.13
N ILE A 59 2.99 -6.82 3.84
CA ILE A 59 2.46 -5.68 3.10
C ILE A 59 1.19 -5.16 3.75
N LEU A 60 0.28 -6.05 4.16
CA LEU A 60 -0.99 -5.65 4.76
C LEU A 60 -0.77 -4.89 6.08
N VAL A 61 0.05 -5.44 6.98
CA VAL A 61 0.37 -4.82 8.27
C VAL A 61 1.04 -3.47 8.07
N VAL A 62 2.08 -3.40 7.22
CA VAL A 62 2.77 -2.14 6.92
C VAL A 62 1.80 -1.12 6.34
N SER A 63 0.89 -1.54 5.47
CA SER A 63 -0.04 -0.61 4.82
C SER A 63 -1.11 -0.09 5.78
N ILE A 64 -1.67 -0.95 6.63
CA ILE A 64 -2.64 -0.52 7.67
C ILE A 64 -1.96 0.45 8.63
N LEU A 65 -0.78 0.11 9.15
CA LEU A 65 -0.04 0.98 10.08
C LEU A 65 0.37 2.29 9.41
N GLY A 66 0.85 2.21 8.16
CA GLY A 66 1.21 3.36 7.34
C GLY A 66 0.05 4.34 7.21
N VAL A 67 -1.12 3.85 6.79
CA VAL A 67 -2.35 4.66 6.68
C VAL A 67 -2.75 5.28 8.02
N ILE A 68 -2.70 4.53 9.12
CA ILE A 68 -3.04 5.06 10.45
C ILE A 68 -2.10 6.19 10.85
N VAL A 69 -0.79 6.03 10.62
CA VAL A 69 0.22 7.04 10.95
C VAL A 69 0.05 8.30 10.11
N THR A 70 -0.06 8.15 8.78
CA THR A 70 -0.21 9.29 7.86
C THR A 70 -1.54 10.01 8.05
N TYR A 71 -2.62 9.28 8.38
CA TYR A 71 -3.92 9.87 8.73
C TYR A 71 -3.85 10.71 10.02
N ARG A 72 -3.13 10.23 11.04
CA ARG A 72 -2.90 11.01 12.28
C ARG A 72 -2.08 12.27 11.99
N THR A 73 -1.03 12.16 11.17
CA THR A 73 -0.23 13.30 10.73
C THR A 73 -1.07 14.32 9.95
N ASN A 74 -2.10 13.87 9.23
CA ASN A 74 -3.04 14.75 8.53
C ASN A 74 -4.22 15.22 9.41
N ASN A 75 -3.99 15.44 10.70
CA ASN A 75 -4.97 15.95 11.66
C ASN A 75 -6.29 15.16 11.72
N ARG A 76 -6.28 13.91 11.24
CA ARG A 76 -7.47 13.04 11.16
C ARG A 76 -8.62 13.61 10.32
N ASP A 77 -8.36 14.56 9.42
CA ASP A 77 -9.32 14.98 8.40
C ASP A 77 -9.31 13.93 7.28
N GLY A 78 -10.38 13.14 7.19
CA GLY A 78 -10.45 11.99 6.28
C GLY A 78 -10.50 12.38 4.82
N LYS A 79 -11.38 13.31 4.43
CA LYS A 79 -11.52 13.72 3.03
C LYS A 79 -10.24 14.39 2.53
N THR A 80 -9.69 15.31 3.32
CA THR A 80 -8.43 15.99 2.98
C THR A 80 -7.25 15.02 2.97
N TYR A 81 -7.22 14.03 3.88
CA TYR A 81 -6.20 12.99 3.89
C TYR A 81 -6.19 12.19 2.60
N ILE A 82 -7.35 11.74 2.11
CA ILE A 82 -7.44 10.98 0.86
C ILE A 82 -6.95 11.82 -0.32
N LEU A 83 -7.42 13.07 -0.44
CA LEU A 83 -7.03 13.97 -1.53
C LEU A 83 -5.52 14.22 -1.56
N ARG A 84 -4.93 14.60 -0.41
CA ARG A 84 -3.49 14.86 -0.30
C ARG A 84 -2.67 13.60 -0.52
N SER A 85 -3.11 12.48 0.03
CA SER A 85 -2.41 11.20 -0.12
C SER A 85 -2.38 10.76 -1.57
N ILE A 86 -3.49 10.83 -2.31
CA ILE A 86 -3.53 10.51 -3.74
C ILE A 86 -2.62 11.45 -4.54
N ALA A 87 -2.72 12.76 -4.30
CA ALA A 87 -1.92 13.75 -5.01
C ALA A 87 -0.41 13.54 -4.80
N LEU A 88 0.02 13.27 -3.56
CA LEU A 88 1.43 12.98 -3.23
C LEU A 88 1.86 11.59 -3.72
N SER A 89 0.93 10.64 -3.81
CA SER A 89 1.22 9.28 -4.26
C SER A 89 1.68 9.25 -5.72
N ILE A 90 1.13 10.08 -6.60
CA ILE A 90 1.51 10.08 -8.03
C ILE A 90 3.03 10.29 -8.25
N PRO A 91 3.65 11.41 -7.83
CA PRO A 91 5.08 11.60 -8.01
C PRO A 91 5.92 10.63 -7.18
N LEU A 92 5.42 10.19 -6.02
CA LEU A 92 6.13 9.23 -5.17
C LEU A 92 6.19 7.86 -5.86
N SER A 93 5.09 7.40 -6.46
CA SER A 93 5.01 6.14 -7.19
C SER A 93 6.01 6.08 -8.34
N PHE A 94 6.20 7.14 -9.13
CA PHE A 94 7.24 7.13 -10.18
C PHE A 94 8.65 6.86 -9.60
N ARG A 95 8.99 7.48 -8.47
CA ARG A 95 10.28 7.27 -7.80
C ARG A 95 10.42 5.86 -7.24
N PHE A 96 9.35 5.34 -6.65
CA PHE A 96 9.36 4.00 -6.07
C PHE A 96 9.32 2.90 -7.12
N VAL A 97 8.64 3.10 -8.25
CA VAL A 97 8.72 2.18 -9.40
C VAL A 97 10.16 2.09 -9.92
N ALA A 98 10.82 3.23 -10.12
CA ALA A 98 12.22 3.24 -10.53
C ALA A 98 13.13 2.51 -9.51
N LEU A 99 12.93 2.77 -8.21
CA LEU A 99 13.68 2.09 -7.15
C LEU A 99 13.41 0.58 -7.12
N SER A 100 12.15 0.15 -7.25
CA SER A 100 11.76 -1.26 -7.29
C SER A 100 12.38 -1.97 -8.49
N VAL A 101 12.47 -1.33 -9.66
CA VAL A 101 13.15 -1.88 -10.83
C VAL A 101 14.64 -2.11 -10.53
N LEU A 102 15.31 -1.14 -9.92
CA LEU A 102 16.73 -1.28 -9.56
C LEU A 102 16.96 -2.41 -8.54
N VAL A 103 16.11 -2.52 -7.53
CA VAL A 103 16.18 -3.60 -6.54
C VAL A 103 15.92 -4.96 -7.19
N GLY A 104 14.91 -5.07 -8.06
CA GLY A 104 14.61 -6.28 -8.81
C GLY A 104 15.77 -6.71 -9.70
N MET A 105 16.40 -5.77 -10.41
CA MET A 105 17.61 -6.04 -11.21
C MET A 105 18.76 -6.55 -10.36
N ALA A 106 18.96 -6.00 -9.16
CA ALA A 106 20.01 -6.47 -8.24
C ALA A 106 19.75 -7.91 -7.76
N ILE A 107 18.50 -8.24 -7.42
CA ILE A 107 18.10 -9.60 -7.01
C ILE A 107 18.29 -10.61 -8.16
N VAL A 108 17.85 -10.27 -9.36
CA VAL A 108 18.01 -11.13 -10.55
C VAL A 108 19.50 -11.33 -10.89
N SER A 109 20.31 -10.28 -10.77
CA SER A 109 21.75 -10.37 -11.00
C SER A 109 22.45 -11.26 -9.96
N PHE A 110 21.98 -11.25 -8.72
CA PHE A 110 22.47 -12.13 -7.66
C PHE A 110 22.17 -13.62 -7.93
N ASP A 111 21.01 -13.94 -8.49
CA ASP A 111 20.61 -15.32 -8.78
C ASP A 111 21.17 -15.88 -10.10
N PHE A 112 21.95 -15.10 -10.85
CA PHE A 112 22.31 -15.42 -12.22
C PHE A 112 23.00 -16.79 -12.36
N GLY A 113 22.21 -17.78 -12.82
CA GLY A 113 22.65 -19.16 -13.07
C GLY A 113 22.78 -20.03 -11.82
N ALA A 114 22.41 -19.53 -10.64
CA ALA A 114 22.67 -20.19 -9.37
C ALA A 114 21.45 -20.90 -8.76
N GLN A 115 20.24 -20.67 -9.31
CA GLN A 115 18.99 -21.36 -8.95
C GLN A 115 18.65 -21.30 -7.45
N HIS A 116 18.97 -20.19 -6.78
CA HIS A 116 18.69 -19.99 -5.37
C HIS A 116 17.25 -19.52 -5.14
N TYR A 117 16.26 -20.25 -5.68
CA TYR A 117 14.85 -19.83 -5.72
C TYR A 117 14.31 -19.35 -4.36
N PHE A 118 14.56 -20.11 -3.29
CA PHE A 118 14.08 -19.74 -1.95
C PHE A 118 14.74 -18.46 -1.40
N ILE A 119 16.04 -18.27 -1.63
CA ILE A 119 16.75 -17.06 -1.17
C ILE A 119 16.25 -15.84 -1.96
N VAL A 120 16.04 -15.99 -3.26
CA VAL A 120 15.48 -14.95 -4.13
C VAL A 120 14.09 -14.53 -3.69
N GLU A 121 13.24 -15.50 -3.32
CA GLU A 121 11.90 -15.22 -2.78
C GLU A 121 11.98 -14.44 -1.48
N LEU A 122 12.81 -14.88 -0.52
CA LEU A 122 13.01 -14.14 0.74
C LEU A 122 13.52 -12.71 0.50
N LEU A 123 14.53 -12.54 -0.35
CA LEU A 123 15.07 -11.22 -0.69
C LEU A 123 14.01 -10.32 -1.34
N SER A 124 13.21 -10.87 -2.24
CA SER A 124 12.12 -10.15 -2.90
C SER A 124 11.06 -9.73 -1.89
N THR A 125 10.61 -10.65 -1.04
CA THR A 125 9.60 -10.39 -0.02
C THR A 125 10.03 -9.33 0.98
N PHE A 126 11.23 -9.44 1.54
CA PHE A 126 11.73 -8.40 2.45
C PHE A 126 11.94 -7.06 1.75
N SER A 127 12.37 -7.06 0.48
CA SER A 127 12.51 -5.84 -0.32
C SER A 127 11.17 -5.16 -0.56
N VAL A 128 10.13 -5.90 -0.92
CA VAL A 128 8.78 -5.35 -1.15
C VAL A 128 8.22 -4.76 0.14
N ILE A 129 8.31 -5.47 1.27
CA ILE A 129 7.86 -4.97 2.57
C ILE A 129 8.64 -3.70 2.97
N ALA A 130 9.96 -3.69 2.78
CA ALA A 130 10.80 -2.55 3.12
C ALA A 130 10.49 -1.32 2.23
N LEU A 131 10.32 -1.52 0.92
CA LEU A 131 9.93 -0.46 -0.01
C LEU A 131 8.54 0.11 0.34
N GLN A 132 7.58 -0.74 0.72
CA GLN A 132 6.27 -0.30 1.19
C GLN A 132 6.37 0.56 2.46
N ALA A 133 7.19 0.15 3.42
CA ALA A 133 7.41 0.92 4.64
C ALA A 133 8.09 2.27 4.36
N LEU A 134 9.10 2.27 3.47
CA LEU A 134 9.80 3.48 3.04
C LEU A 134 8.87 4.42 2.27
N TYR A 135 7.94 3.89 1.48
CA TYR A 135 6.91 4.67 0.80
C TYR A 135 6.03 5.43 1.80
N PHE A 136 5.46 4.72 2.79
CA PHE A 136 4.63 5.36 3.82
C PHE A 136 5.42 6.34 4.67
N TRP A 137 6.69 6.04 4.97
CA TRP A 137 7.58 7.00 5.62
C TRP A 137 7.67 8.29 4.79
N ARG A 138 7.96 8.19 3.49
CA ARG A 138 8.14 9.38 2.64
C ARG A 138 6.84 10.16 2.47
N LEU A 139 5.71 9.47 2.31
CA LEU A 139 4.40 10.12 2.33
C LEU A 139 4.17 10.89 3.64
N ASN A 140 4.50 10.27 4.78
CA ASN A 140 4.36 10.90 6.09
C ASN A 140 5.22 12.17 6.24
N VAL A 141 6.45 12.17 5.71
CA VAL A 141 7.31 13.36 5.70
C VAL A 141 6.66 14.52 4.96
N HIS A 142 6.09 14.26 3.78
CA HIS A 142 5.39 15.29 3.01
C HIS A 142 4.12 15.79 3.69
N LEU A 143 3.35 14.90 4.32
CA LEU A 143 2.17 15.31 5.09
C LEU A 143 2.54 16.14 6.32
N LYS A 144 3.64 15.79 7.03
CA LYS A 144 4.16 16.60 8.13
C LYS A 144 4.50 18.02 7.66
N TYR A 145 5.20 18.14 6.53
CA TYR A 145 5.56 19.44 5.97
C TYR A 145 4.34 20.32 5.64
N ILE A 146 3.24 19.73 5.15
CA ILE A 146 2.00 20.46 4.83
C ILE A 146 1.27 20.94 6.11
N ASN A 147 1.42 20.23 7.23
CA ASN A 147 0.70 20.52 8.48
C ASN A 147 1.58 21.18 9.56
N SER A 148 2.83 21.53 9.21
CA SER A 148 3.73 22.35 10.05
C SER A 148 3.55 23.81 9.69
#